data_AF-A0AAF5DNI0-F1
#
_entry.id   AF-A0AAF5DNI0-F1
#
_cell.length_a   1.000
_cell.length_b   1.000
_cell.length_c   1.000
_cell.angle_alpha   90.00
_cell.angle_beta   90.00
_cell.angle_gamma   90.00
#
_symmetry.space_group_name_H-M   'P 1'
#
loop_
_entity.id
_entity.type
_entity.pdbx_description
1 polymer ?
#
loop_
_entity_poly.entity_id
_entity_poly.type
_entity_poly.pdbx_seq_one_letter_code
_entity_poly.pdbx_strand_id
1 'polypeptide(L)'
;MVKIILNLSLIFYFLLKTSFCKDIVCESCFASCKLYRDGSFDIKNCDCANKEVCYGEACYAKIETFPDEKIATVQKGCITEVPGGLEGCYHNGQTESTHCYCTSDN
;
A
#
# COMPACT_ATOMS: atom_id res chain seq x y z
N MET A 1 33.66 -17.01 28.53
CA MET A 1 32.93 -15.72 28.62
C MET A 1 32.65 -15.07 27.27
N VAL A 2 33.62 -14.98 26.36
CA VAL A 2 33.47 -14.23 25.07
C VAL A 2 32.25 -14.65 24.23
N LYS A 3 31.94 -15.95 24.13
CA LYS A 3 30.78 -16.44 23.36
C LYS A 3 29.42 -15.96 23.90
N ILE A 4 29.28 -15.81 25.22
CA ILE A 4 28.02 -15.37 25.85
C ILE A 4 27.80 -13.88 25.55
N ILE A 5 28.86 -13.07 25.60
CA ILE A 5 28.80 -11.64 25.29
C ILE A 5 28.39 -11.43 23.82
N LEU A 6 28.96 -12.20 22.89
CA LEU A 6 28.63 -12.09 21.46
C LEU A 6 27.15 -12.40 21.17
N ASN A 7 26.60 -13.45 21.82
CA ASN A 7 25.19 -13.82 21.68
C ASN A 7 24.26 -12.73 22.24
N LEU A 8 24.60 -12.14 23.40
CA LEU A 8 23.84 -11.02 23.97
C LEU A 8 23.83 -9.80 23.05
N SER A 9 24.96 -9.47 22.40
CA SER A 9 25.03 -8.38 21.43
C SER A 9 24.16 -8.63 20.19
N LEU A 10 24.13 -9.86 19.67
CA LEU A 10 23.28 -10.22 18.54
C LEU A 10 21.79 -10.15 18.88
N ILE A 11 21.40 -10.68 20.05
CA ILE A 11 20.02 -10.57 20.54
C ILE A 11 19.63 -9.10 20.71
N PHE A 12 20.51 -8.28 21.30
CA PHE A 12 20.25 -6.85 21.46
C PHE A 12 20.10 -6.14 20.11
N TYR A 13 20.95 -6.44 19.12
CA TYR A 13 20.83 -5.90 17.76
C TYR A 13 19.53 -6.34 17.07
N PHE A 14 19.13 -7.60 17.26
CA PHE A 14 17.88 -8.12 16.72
C PHE A 14 16.66 -7.45 17.38
N LEU A 15 16.68 -7.30 18.70
CA LEU A 15 15.64 -6.57 19.45
C LEU A 15 15.57 -5.10 19.03
N LEU A 16 16.72 -4.44 18.85
CA LEU A 16 16.76 -3.05 18.38
C LEU A 16 16.15 -2.90 16.99
N LYS A 17 16.44 -3.82 16.06
CA LYS A 17 15.82 -3.81 14.72
C LYS A 17 14.30 -3.96 14.80
N THR A 18 13.79 -4.82 15.68
CA THR A 18 12.33 -4.99 15.83
C THR A 18 11.64 -3.76 16.43
N SER A 19 12.33 -2.94 17.23
CA SER A 19 11.74 -1.75 17.86
C SER A 19 11.67 -0.52 16.95
N PHE A 20 12.35 -0.52 15.80
CA PHE A 20 12.40 0.63 14.89
C PHE A 20 11.50 0.50 13.66
N CYS A 21 10.65 -0.53 13.58
CA CYS A 21 9.57 -0.55 12.60
C CYS A 21 8.52 0.47 13.03
N LYS A 22 8.65 1.71 12.53
CA LYS A 22 7.56 2.68 12.62
C LYS A 22 6.49 2.21 11.66
N ASP A 23 5.40 1.68 12.21
CA ASP A 23 4.23 1.40 11.42
C ASP A 23 3.72 2.71 10.82
N ILE A 24 3.54 2.73 9.50
CA ILE A 24 2.84 3.81 8.80
C ILE A 24 1.34 3.57 8.84
N VAL A 25 0.55 4.64 8.83
CA VAL A 25 -0.92 4.57 8.89
C VAL A 25 -1.47 4.74 7.48
N CYS A 26 -2.02 3.67 6.93
CA CYS A 26 -2.60 3.67 5.59
C CYS A 26 -4.12 3.66 5.65
N GLU A 27 -4.76 4.34 4.69
CA GLU A 27 -6.18 4.09 4.44
C GLU A 27 -6.39 2.67 3.91
N SER A 28 -7.38 1.98 4.46
CA SER A 28 -7.80 0.65 4.04
C SER A 28 -9.22 0.73 3.54
N CYS A 29 -9.46 0.39 2.28
CA CYS A 29 -10.81 0.36 1.74
C CYS A 29 -10.89 -0.37 0.41
N PHE A 30 -12.13 -0.79 0.09
CA PHE A 30 -12.50 -1.28 -1.23
C PHE A 30 -13.75 -0.52 -1.69
N ALA A 31 -13.70 0.04 -2.89
CA ALA A 31 -14.81 0.78 -3.48
C ALA A 31 -14.95 0.46 -4.97
N SER A 32 -16.19 0.55 -5.45
CA SER A 32 -16.53 0.48 -6.86
C SER A 32 -17.26 1.76 -7.24
N CYS A 33 -16.85 2.39 -8.33
CA CYS A 33 -17.47 3.61 -8.82
C CYS A 33 -17.65 3.58 -10.32
N LYS A 34 -18.38 4.57 -10.82
CA LYS A 34 -18.70 4.69 -12.25
C LYS A 34 -17.47 5.13 -13.04
N LEU A 35 -17.23 4.46 -14.16
CA LEU A 35 -16.30 4.88 -15.19
C LEU A 35 -17.05 5.67 -16.28
N TYR A 36 -16.52 6.83 -16.62
CA TYR A 36 -17.02 7.70 -17.68
C TYR A 36 -16.38 7.34 -19.03
N ARG A 37 -16.99 7.80 -20.14
CA ARG A 37 -16.58 7.43 -21.50
C ARG A 37 -15.19 7.94 -21.88
N ASP A 38 -14.68 8.94 -21.19
CA ASP A 38 -13.34 9.51 -21.39
C ASP A 38 -12.26 8.76 -20.60
N GLY A 39 -12.61 7.67 -19.90
CA GLY A 39 -11.70 6.91 -19.04
C GLY A 39 -11.52 7.51 -17.64
N SER A 40 -12.13 8.66 -17.35
CA SER A 40 -12.20 9.17 -15.99
C SER A 40 -13.20 8.35 -15.17
N PHE A 41 -13.07 8.35 -13.85
CA PHE A 41 -14.02 7.70 -12.95
C PHE A 41 -14.47 8.66 -11.86
N ASP A 42 -15.57 8.34 -11.20
CA ASP A 42 -16.09 9.16 -10.11
C ASP A 42 -15.19 9.09 -8.88
N ILE A 43 -14.16 9.95 -8.88
CA ILE A 43 -13.13 10.01 -7.83
C ILE A 43 -13.78 10.17 -6.45
N LYS A 44 -14.86 10.93 -6.30
CA LYS A 44 -15.48 11.14 -4.98
C LYS A 44 -16.06 9.85 -4.40
N ASN A 45 -16.58 8.99 -5.25
CA ASN A 45 -17.15 7.71 -4.84
C ASN A 45 -16.10 6.59 -4.79
N CYS A 46 -15.07 6.67 -5.63
CA CYS A 46 -13.94 5.73 -5.63
C CYS A 46 -12.94 6.01 -4.51
N ASP A 47 -12.77 7.27 -4.12
CA ASP A 47 -11.91 7.69 -3.03
C ASP A 47 -12.60 7.39 -1.69
N CYS A 48 -12.44 6.15 -1.25
CA CYS A 48 -13.00 5.63 -0.02
C CYS A 48 -12.24 6.09 1.24
N ALA A 49 -11.78 7.34 1.22
CA ALA A 49 -11.05 7.98 2.29
C ALA A 49 -11.83 7.95 3.63
N ASN A 50 -11.07 7.93 4.74
CA ASN A 50 -11.60 8.00 6.11
C ASN A 50 -12.56 6.88 6.55
N LYS A 51 -12.53 5.70 5.91
CA LYS A 51 -13.37 4.56 6.33
C LYS A 51 -12.69 3.67 7.36
N GLU A 52 -11.57 3.07 6.98
CA GLU A 52 -10.77 2.21 7.83
C GLU A 52 -9.30 2.54 7.63
N VAL A 53 -8.47 2.20 8.61
CA VAL A 53 -7.02 2.34 8.54
C VAL A 53 -6.37 1.00 8.86
N CYS A 54 -5.18 0.79 8.31
CA CYS A 54 -4.30 -0.31 8.67
C CYS A 54 -2.90 0.21 8.97
N TYR A 55 -2.11 -0.63 9.62
CA TYR A 55 -0.73 -0.34 10.01
C TYR A 55 0.20 -1.28 9.23
N GLY A 56 1.23 -0.74 8.60
CA GLY A 56 2.16 -1.52 7.78
C GLY A 56 3.51 -0.84 7.56
N GLU A 57 4.36 -1.43 6.72
CA GLU A 57 5.64 -0.83 6.30
C GLU A 57 5.47 0.12 5.10
N ALA A 58 4.45 -0.14 4.28
CA ALA A 58 4.10 0.64 3.10
C ALA A 58 2.58 0.62 2.87
N CYS A 59 2.06 1.65 2.21
CA CYS A 59 0.69 1.71 1.74
C CYS A 59 0.66 1.29 0.27
N TYR A 60 -0.44 0.67 -0.14
CA TYR A 60 -0.73 0.44 -1.54
C TYR A 60 -2.09 1.04 -1.91
N ALA A 61 -2.22 1.47 -3.16
CA ALA A 61 -3.49 1.75 -3.80
C ALA A 61 -3.51 1.12 -5.18
N LYS A 62 -4.57 0.40 -5.51
CA LYS A 62 -4.79 -0.24 -6.79
C LYS A 62 -6.10 0.29 -7.38
N ILE A 63 -6.02 0.80 -8.59
CA ILE A 63 -7.17 1.21 -9.39
C ILE A 63 -7.27 0.22 -10.54
N GLU A 64 -8.43 -0.37 -10.78
CA GLU A 64 -8.70 -1.18 -11.98
C GLU A 64 -9.92 -0.64 -12.69
N THR A 65 -9.85 -0.54 -14.01
CA THR A 65 -10.95 -0.09 -14.86
C THR A 65 -11.50 -1.25 -15.67
N PHE A 66 -12.82 -1.22 -15.84
CA PHE A 66 -13.61 -2.20 -16.57
C PHE A 66 -14.49 -1.42 -17.56
N PRO A 67 -13.97 -1.06 -18.76
CA PRO A 67 -14.65 -0.19 -19.72
C PRO A 67 -15.97 -0.74 -20.23
N ASP A 68 -16.04 -2.05 -20.47
CA ASP A 68 -17.23 -2.73 -20.96
C ASP A 68 -18.36 -2.66 -19.93
N GLU A 69 -18.03 -2.81 -18.65
CA GLU A 69 -18.93 -2.72 -17.50
C GLU A 69 -19.19 -1.28 -17.05
N LYS A 70 -18.38 -0.31 -17.51
CA LYS A 70 -18.37 1.10 -17.08
C LYS A 70 -18.16 1.26 -15.58
N ILE A 71 -17.26 0.46 -15.02
CA ILE A 71 -16.93 0.44 -13.60
C ILE A 71 -15.43 0.67 -13.42
N ALA A 72 -15.05 1.34 -12.34
CA ALA A 72 -13.71 1.34 -11.80
C ALA A 72 -13.75 0.81 -10.36
N THR A 73 -12.73 0.07 -9.94
CA THR A 73 -12.56 -0.38 -8.56
C THR A 73 -11.31 0.22 -7.97
N VAL A 74 -11.39 0.67 -6.73
CA VAL A 74 -10.26 1.16 -5.94
C VAL A 74 -10.09 0.28 -4.72
N GLN A 75 -8.86 -0.18 -4.51
CA GLN A 75 -8.45 -0.96 -3.37
C GLN A 75 -7.24 -0.29 -2.72
N LYS A 76 -7.38 0.13 -1.46
CA LYS A 76 -6.29 0.71 -0.66
C LYS A 76 -5.99 -0.20 0.54
N GLY A 77 -4.76 -0.18 1.02
CA GLY A 77 -4.39 -0.85 2.27
C GLY A 77 -2.90 -0.85 2.54
N CYS A 78 -2.46 -1.82 3.34
CA CYS A 78 -1.09 -1.97 3.79
C CYS A 78 -0.41 -3.13 3.07
N ILE A 79 0.89 -2.98 2.86
CA ILE A 79 1.78 -4.04 2.36
C ILE A 79 3.04 -4.09 3.23
N THR A 80 3.64 -5.27 3.31
CA THR A 80 4.86 -5.51 4.10
C THR A 80 6.14 -5.15 3.37
N GLU A 81 6.05 -4.86 2.07
CA GLU A 81 7.18 -4.59 1.18
C GLU A 81 6.66 -3.88 -0.07
N VAL A 82 7.35 -2.83 -0.53
CA VAL A 82 7.06 -2.22 -1.84
C VAL A 82 7.62 -3.12 -2.95
N PRO A 83 6.78 -3.62 -3.88
CA PRO A 83 7.26 -4.48 -4.95
C PRO A 83 8.34 -3.79 -5.79
N GLY A 84 9.51 -4.43 -5.88
CA GLY A 84 10.68 -3.88 -6.59
C GLY A 84 11.36 -2.70 -5.89
N GLY A 85 10.91 -2.30 -4.70
CA GLY A 85 11.44 -1.16 -3.95
C GLY A 85 11.18 0.20 -4.61
N LEU A 86 10.22 0.27 -5.54
CA LEU A 86 9.93 1.46 -6.31
C LEU A 86 8.62 2.10 -5.83
N GLU A 87 8.74 3.19 -5.08
CA GLU A 87 7.59 4.03 -4.69
C GLU A 87 7.00 4.79 -5.89
N GLY A 88 5.76 5.23 -5.77
CA GLY A 88 5.02 5.93 -6.82
C GLY A 88 3.97 5.05 -7.50
N CYS A 89 3.40 5.57 -8.59
CA CYS A 89 2.31 4.93 -9.33
C CYS A 89 2.79 4.36 -10.66
N TYR A 90 2.41 3.12 -10.93
CA TYR A 90 2.78 2.36 -12.12
C TYR A 90 1.52 1.84 -12.79
N HIS A 91 1.39 2.15 -14.08
CA HIS A 91 0.34 1.58 -14.91
C HIS A 91 0.79 0.21 -15.42
N ASN A 92 0.01 -0.83 -15.16
CA ASN A 92 0.20 -2.12 -15.79
C ASN A 92 -0.59 -2.13 -17.10
N GLY A 93 0.07 -2.25 -18.25
CA GLY A 93 -0.64 -2.25 -19.54
C GLY A 93 -1.35 -3.57 -19.86
N GLN A 94 -1.08 -4.66 -19.14
CA GLN A 94 -1.72 -5.96 -19.38
C GLN A 94 -3.09 -6.07 -18.72
N THR A 95 -3.28 -5.35 -17.62
CA THR A 95 -4.52 -5.28 -16.86
C THR A 95 -4.78 -3.79 -16.71
N GLU A 96 -5.89 -3.24 -17.22
CA GLU A 96 -6.15 -1.79 -17.16
C GLU A 96 -6.19 -1.28 -15.71
N SER A 97 -5.02 -1.04 -15.14
CA SER A 97 -4.83 -0.97 -13.71
C SER A 97 -3.60 -0.15 -13.37
N THR A 98 -3.74 0.63 -12.32
CA THR A 98 -2.68 1.50 -11.80
C THR A 98 -2.43 1.12 -10.35
N HIS A 99 -1.17 0.84 -10.03
CA HIS A 99 -0.73 0.40 -8.72
C HIS A 99 0.19 1.47 -8.15
N CYS A 100 -0.11 1.98 -6.98
CA CYS A 100 0.64 3.02 -6.29
C CYS A 100 1.16 2.51 -4.95
N TYR A 101 2.38 2.89 -4.59
CA TYR A 101 3.01 2.53 -3.32
C TYR A 101 3.67 3.75 -2.68
N CYS A 102 3.64 3.84 -1.35
CA CYS A 102 4.37 4.84 -0.58
C CYS A 102 4.77 4.30 0.80
N THR A 103 5.90 4.76 1.33
CA THR A 103 6.40 4.37 2.66
C THR A 103 6.32 5.51 3.68
N SER A 104 5.53 6.55 3.39
CA SER A 104 5.35 7.71 4.25
C SER A 104 3.88 8.05 4.42
N ASP A 105 3.52 8.49 5.63
CA ASP A 105 2.25 9.15 5.93
C ASP A 105 2.27 10.54 5.28
N ASN A 106 1.89 10.63 3.99
CA ASN A 106 1.74 11.92 3.29
C ASN A 106 0.43 12.62 3.69
#